data_AF-A0A8C4W7J8-F1
#
_entry.id   AF-A0A8C4W7J8-F1
#
_cell.length_a   1.000
_cell.length_b   1.000
_cell.length_c   1.000
_cell.angle_alpha   90.00
_cell.angle_beta   90.00
_cell.angle_gamma   90.00
#
_symmetry.space_group_name_H-M   'P 1'
#
loop_
_entity.id
_entity.type
_entity.pdbx_description
1 polymer ?
#
loop_
_entity_poly.entity_id
_entity_poly.type
_entity_poly.pdbx_seq_one_letter_code
_entity_poly.pdbx_strand_id
1 'polypeptide(L)'
;RLLPATSCCSCLSLWSQLMGSGSYCAGRGLFKDYPETKAYFKTIPTEGNLQEDPLVRFHGRRVMVALNQVVENLDNWKQACRILDRLADKHKNVHQVPAVNFQVLMHSIQWMPPLLFLAAPHLPSPINLHGESQEL
;
A
#
# COMPACT_ATOMS: atom_id res chain seq x y z
N ARG A 1 -15.33 -1.52 -12.41
CA ARG A 1 -15.93 -1.70 -11.05
C ARG A 1 -15.32 -0.64 -10.13
N LEU A 2 -16.11 0.28 -9.59
CA LEU A 2 -15.64 1.30 -8.63
C LEU A 2 -15.28 0.62 -7.30
N LEU A 3 -14.13 0.97 -6.71
CA LEU A 3 -13.92 0.71 -5.29
C LEU A 3 -14.83 1.68 -4.50
N PRO A 4 -15.80 1.20 -3.70
CA PRO A 4 -16.71 2.07 -2.97
C PRO A 4 -15.96 2.93 -1.93
N ALA A 5 -16.58 4.01 -1.45
CA ALA A 5 -15.99 4.89 -0.43
C ALA A 5 -15.55 4.16 0.85
N THR A 6 -16.10 2.97 1.12
CA THR A 6 -15.65 2.03 2.15
C THR A 6 -14.21 1.58 1.95
N SER A 7 -13.75 1.47 0.69
CA SER A 7 -12.36 1.18 0.37
C SER A 7 -11.43 2.28 0.87
N CYS A 8 -11.81 3.57 0.85
CA CYS A 8 -10.96 4.64 1.41
C CYS A 8 -10.75 4.50 2.94
N CYS A 9 -11.80 4.15 3.69
CA CYS A 9 -11.68 3.90 5.13
C CYS A 9 -10.84 2.64 5.43
N SER A 10 -11.08 1.55 4.68
CA SER A 10 -10.28 0.32 4.76
C SER A 10 -8.82 0.52 4.33
N CYS A 11 -8.59 1.47 3.43
CA CYS A 11 -7.27 1.83 2.93
C CYS A 11 -6.47 2.65 3.96
N LEU A 12 -7.12 3.55 4.70
CA LEU A 12 -6.49 4.30 5.79
C LEU A 12 -6.22 3.40 7.01
N SER A 13 -7.10 2.44 7.29
CA SER A 13 -6.84 1.43 8.31
C SER A 13 -5.71 0.47 7.89
N LEU A 14 -5.66 0.09 6.61
CA LEU A 14 -4.54 -0.66 6.01
C LEU A 14 -3.22 0.11 6.15
N TRP A 15 -3.20 1.41 5.82
CA TRP A 15 -2.04 2.27 6.02
C TRP A 15 -1.58 2.31 7.48
N SER A 16 -2.52 2.49 8.40
CA SER A 16 -2.23 2.54 9.83
C SER A 16 -1.69 1.21 10.37
N GLN A 17 -2.10 0.09 9.77
CA GLN A 17 -1.59 -1.26 10.09
C GLN A 17 -0.19 -1.49 9.49
N LEU A 18 0.06 -1.05 8.24
CA LEU A 18 1.38 -1.16 7.61
C LEU A 18 2.47 -0.37 8.35
N MET A 19 2.11 0.80 8.88
CA MET A 19 3.01 1.68 9.62
C MET A 19 3.02 1.43 11.13
N GLY A 20 2.07 0.65 11.65
CA GLY A 20 1.78 0.55 13.07
C GLY A 20 2.18 -0.78 13.70
N SER A 21 2.71 -0.69 14.91
CA SER A 21 2.98 -1.77 15.87
C SER A 21 1.70 -2.28 16.57
N GLY A 22 0.63 -2.56 15.81
CA GLY A 22 -0.66 -3.00 16.35
C GLY A 22 -0.68 -4.45 16.83
N SER A 23 -1.23 -4.68 18.03
CA SER A 23 -1.17 -5.92 18.84
C SER A 23 -1.89 -7.18 18.31
N TYR A 24 -2.50 -7.18 17.12
CA TYR A 24 -3.38 -8.28 16.67
C TYR A 24 -2.90 -9.04 15.43
N CYS A 25 -1.77 -8.64 14.84
CA CYS A 25 -1.21 -9.33 13.68
C CYS A 25 0.27 -9.57 13.97
N ALA A 26 0.67 -10.83 14.07
CA ALA A 26 2.01 -11.25 14.45
C ALA A 26 3.10 -10.49 13.68
N GLY A 27 3.66 -9.47 14.34
CA GLY A 27 5.02 -9.02 14.17
C GLY A 27 5.43 -8.31 12.88
N ARG A 28 4.53 -7.99 11.94
CA ARG A 28 4.95 -7.49 10.61
C ARG A 28 4.43 -6.10 10.24
N GLY A 29 5.27 -5.09 10.45
CA GLY A 29 5.07 -3.72 9.97
C GLY A 29 6.29 -3.29 9.16
N LEU A 30 6.12 -2.41 8.17
CA LEU A 30 7.18 -2.06 7.21
C LEU A 30 8.50 -1.71 7.91
N PHE A 31 8.45 -0.82 8.91
CA PHE A 31 9.63 -0.39 9.66
C PHE A 31 10.15 -1.39 10.69
N LYS A 32 9.36 -2.41 11.01
CA LYS A 32 9.74 -3.49 11.92
C LYS A 32 10.43 -4.63 11.18
N ASP A 33 9.90 -5.02 10.03
CA ASP A 33 10.43 -6.11 9.20
C ASP A 33 11.57 -5.65 8.31
N TYR A 34 11.52 -4.39 7.88
CA TYR A 34 12.45 -3.79 6.93
C TYR A 34 12.94 -2.44 7.48
N PRO A 35 13.69 -2.43 8.59
CA PRO A 35 14.14 -1.20 9.25
C PRO A 35 14.99 -0.29 8.34
N GLU A 36 15.66 -0.86 7.32
CA GLU A 36 16.39 -0.11 6.30
C GLU A 36 15.50 0.84 5.50
N THR A 37 14.20 0.55 5.40
CA THR A 37 13.24 1.39 4.68
C THR A 37 13.01 2.73 5.38
N LYS A 38 13.29 2.84 6.68
CA LYS A 38 13.18 4.09 7.44
C LYS A 38 14.01 5.23 6.83
N ALA A 39 15.16 4.89 6.22
CA ALA A 39 16.08 5.86 5.62
C ALA A 39 15.45 6.72 4.50
N TYR A 40 14.38 6.24 3.87
CA TYR A 40 13.70 6.97 2.79
C TYR A 40 12.64 7.97 3.30
N PHE A 41 12.28 7.90 4.58
CA PHE A 41 11.27 8.76 5.21
C PHE A 41 11.93 9.94 5.93
N LYS A 42 12.49 10.88 5.17
CA LYS A 42 13.27 12.01 5.72
C LYS A 42 12.46 12.98 6.60
N THR A 43 11.18 13.18 6.30
CA THR A 43 10.30 14.16 6.97
C THR A 43 9.15 13.51 7.73
N ILE A 44 9.00 12.19 7.66
CA ILE A 44 7.91 11.45 8.28
C ILE A 44 8.53 10.63 9.41
N PRO A 45 8.01 10.71 10.64
CA PRO A 45 8.59 9.94 11.73
C PRO A 45 8.45 8.44 11.48
N THR A 46 9.45 7.68 11.96
CA THR A 46 9.55 6.23 11.76
C THR A 46 9.57 5.45 13.07
N GLU A 47 9.43 6.13 14.20
CA GLU A 47 9.43 5.57 15.56
C GLU A 47 8.37 6.24 16.44
N GLY A 48 8.09 5.66 17.60
CA GLY A 48 7.05 6.14 18.53
C GLY A 48 5.63 5.74 18.10
N ASN A 49 4.63 6.52 18.52
CA ASN A 49 3.23 6.25 18.20
C ASN A 49 2.87 6.77 16.80
N LEU A 50 3.31 6.04 15.77
CA LEU A 50 3.11 6.41 14.36
C LEU A 50 1.65 6.52 13.94
N GLN A 51 0.73 5.83 14.62
CA GLN A 51 -0.70 5.87 14.28
C GLN A 51 -1.36 7.20 14.60
N GLU A 52 -0.82 7.94 15.57
CA GLU A 52 -1.34 9.25 15.99
C GLU A 52 -0.63 10.41 15.30
N ASP A 53 0.50 10.16 14.65
CA ASP A 53 1.29 11.21 14.03
C ASP A 53 0.58 11.82 12.81
N PRO A 54 0.39 13.16 12.77
CA PRO A 54 -0.34 13.83 11.70
C PRO A 54 0.39 13.75 10.34
N LEU A 55 1.72 13.71 10.31
CA LEU A 55 2.50 13.59 9.08
C LEU A 55 2.38 12.18 8.50
N VAL A 56 2.41 11.16 9.35
CA VAL A 56 2.17 9.76 8.95
C VAL A 56 0.76 9.60 8.39
N ARG A 57 -0.27 10.15 9.05
CA ARG A 57 -1.65 10.13 8.56
C ARG A 57 -1.82 10.87 7.24
N PHE A 58 -1.21 12.04 7.12
CA PHE A 58 -1.24 12.83 5.89
C PHE A 58 -0.56 12.11 4.73
N HIS A 59 0.60 11.49 4.96
CA HIS A 59 1.28 10.70 3.95
C HIS A 59 0.43 9.51 3.51
N GLY A 60 -0.17 8.78 4.46
CA GLY A 60 -1.08 7.69 4.15
C GLY A 60 -2.25 8.10 3.28
N ARG A 61 -2.90 9.23 3.60
CA ARG A 61 -3.96 9.79 2.75
C ARG A 61 -3.49 10.02 1.32
N ARG A 62 -2.27 10.54 1.11
CA ARG A 62 -1.71 10.76 -0.24
C ARG A 62 -1.48 9.45 -0.98
N VAL A 63 -0.99 8.42 -0.30
CA VAL A 63 -0.80 7.07 -0.87
C VAL A 63 -2.15 6.49 -1.29
N MET A 64 -3.16 6.54 -0.42
CA MET A 64 -4.47 5.96 -0.72
C MET A 64 -5.21 6.70 -1.83
N VAL A 65 -5.12 8.04 -1.89
CA VAL A 65 -5.68 8.82 -3.00
C VAL A 65 -5.03 8.43 -4.33
N ALA A 66 -3.70 8.27 -4.35
CA ALA A 66 -2.99 7.86 -5.56
C ALA A 66 -3.39 6.45 -6.01
N LEU A 67 -3.51 5.50 -5.08
CA LEU A 67 -3.99 4.16 -5.39
C LEU A 67 -5.43 4.17 -5.94
N ASN A 68 -6.32 4.95 -5.32
CA ASN A 68 -7.69 5.10 -5.78
C ASN A 68 -7.75 5.66 -7.21
N GLN A 69 -6.95 6.66 -7.53
CA GLN A 69 -6.86 7.21 -8.89
C GLN A 69 -6.41 6.17 -9.92
N VAL A 70 -5.47 5.28 -9.56
CA VAL A 70 -5.07 4.17 -10.45
C VAL A 70 -6.23 3.21 -10.65
N VAL A 71 -6.92 2.83 -9.58
CA VAL A 71 -8.05 1.89 -9.64
C VAL A 71 -9.23 2.44 -10.47
N GLU A 72 -9.56 3.72 -10.30
CA GLU A 72 -10.59 4.40 -11.08
C GLU A 72 -10.28 4.45 -12.58
N ASN A 73 -9.01 4.30 -12.96
CA ASN A 73 -8.56 4.37 -14.34
C ASN A 73 -8.12 3.01 -14.89
N LEU A 74 -8.45 1.88 -14.24
CA LEU A 74 -8.08 0.54 -14.77
C LEU A 74 -8.70 0.26 -16.15
N ASP A 75 -9.91 0.76 -16.40
CA ASP A 75 -10.57 0.66 -17.70
C ASP A 75 -9.94 1.60 -18.77
N ASN A 76 -9.13 2.58 -18.34
CA ASN A 76 -8.34 3.47 -19.18
C ASN A 76 -6.84 3.31 -18.85
N TRP A 77 -6.28 2.18 -19.30
CA TRP A 77 -4.91 1.80 -18.98
C TRP A 77 -3.86 2.88 -19.26
N LYS A 78 -4.03 3.65 -20.34
CA LYS A 78 -3.12 4.77 -20.68
C LYS A 78 -3.10 5.83 -19.60
N GLN A 79 -4.25 6.13 -18.99
CA GLN A 79 -4.34 7.08 -17.89
C GLN A 79 -3.80 6.48 -16.59
N ALA A 80 -4.06 5.20 -16.31
CA ALA A 80 -3.47 4.50 -15.17
C ALA A 80 -1.92 4.51 -15.24
N CYS A 81 -1.33 4.20 -16.40
CA CYS A 81 0.12 4.28 -16.61
C CYS A 81 0.67 5.68 -16.32
N ARG A 82 0.02 6.75 -16.80
CA ARG A 82 0.46 8.13 -16.52
C ARG A 82 0.50 8.47 -15.03
N ILE A 83 -0.48 7.97 -14.27
CA ILE A 83 -0.52 8.15 -12.82
C ILE A 83 0.64 7.39 -12.17
N LEU A 84 0.85 6.14 -12.55
CA LEU A 84 1.94 5.30 -12.07
C LEU A 84 3.32 5.87 -12.42
N ASP A 85 3.51 6.38 -13.64
CA ASP A 85 4.76 7.02 -14.08
C ASP A 85 5.09 8.24 -13.22
N ARG A 86 4.09 9.08 -12.95
CA ARG A 86 4.27 10.25 -12.08
C ARG A 86 4.63 9.87 -10.64
N LEU A 87 4.06 8.76 -10.14
CA LEU A 87 4.42 8.22 -8.82
C LEU A 87 5.84 7.66 -8.83
N ALA A 88 6.21 6.88 -9.84
CA ALA A 88 7.54 6.31 -10.00
C ALA A 88 8.61 7.40 -10.08
N ASP A 89 8.37 8.45 -10.88
CA ASP A 89 9.27 9.59 -11.03
C ASP A 89 9.54 10.30 -9.69
N LYS A 90 8.48 10.55 -8.91
CA LYS A 90 8.62 11.14 -7.56
C LYS A 90 9.41 10.24 -6.62
N HIS A 91 9.13 8.94 -6.60
CA HIS A 91 9.84 8.03 -5.70
C HIS A 91 11.30 7.87 -6.08
N LYS A 92 11.61 7.83 -7.38
CA LYS A 92 12.99 7.74 -7.88
C LYS A 92 13.78 9.04 -7.67
N ASN A 93 13.23 10.18 -8.11
CA ASN A 93 14.00 11.42 -8.24
C ASN A 93 13.93 12.30 -7.00
N VAL A 94 12.81 12.29 -6.26
CA VAL A 94 12.62 13.13 -5.06
C VAL A 94 12.93 12.35 -3.79
N HIS A 95 12.31 11.17 -3.65
CA HIS A 95 12.44 10.36 -2.44
C HIS A 95 13.64 9.40 -2.48
N GLN A 96 14.25 9.22 -3.66
CA GLN A 96 15.41 8.35 -3.88
C GLN A 96 15.18 6.91 -3.39
N VAL A 97 13.95 6.42 -3.54
CA VAL A 97 13.53 5.07 -3.18
C VAL A 97 13.88 4.12 -4.33
N PRO A 98 14.74 3.11 -4.12
CA PRO A 98 15.01 2.08 -5.11
C PRO A 98 13.76 1.29 -5.49
N ALA A 99 13.64 0.88 -6.76
CA ALA A 99 12.50 0.13 -7.25
C ALA A 99 12.26 -1.19 -6.49
N VAL A 100 13.33 -1.84 -5.99
CA VAL A 100 13.25 -3.07 -5.21
C VAL A 100 12.45 -2.90 -3.91
N ASN A 101 12.42 -1.70 -3.31
CA ASN A 101 11.68 -1.46 -2.07
C ASN A 101 10.16 -1.45 -2.27
N PHE A 102 9.67 -1.33 -3.51
CA PHE A 102 8.24 -1.55 -3.76
C PHE A 102 7.86 -3.03 -3.60
N GLN A 103 8.77 -3.97 -3.89
CA GLN A 103 8.54 -5.40 -3.64
C GLN A 103 8.43 -5.68 -2.14
N VAL A 104 9.28 -5.01 -1.34
CA VAL A 104 9.23 -5.04 0.12
C VAL A 104 7.87 -4.59 0.63
N LEU A 105 7.35 -3.47 0.12
CA LEU A 105 6.01 -2.99 0.46
C LEU A 105 4.92 -3.99 0.08
N MET A 106 4.98 -4.57 -1.13
CA MET A 106 4.00 -5.57 -1.57
C MET A 106 4.04 -6.83 -0.71
N HIS A 107 5.24 -7.27 -0.31
CA HIS A 107 5.42 -8.39 0.61
C HIS A 107 4.77 -8.07 1.96
N SER A 108 5.03 -6.90 2.56
CA SER A 108 4.37 -6.48 3.81
C SER A 108 2.84 -6.51 3.72
N ILE A 109 2.25 -6.18 2.57
CA ILE A 109 0.80 -6.23 2.34
C ILE A 109 0.29 -7.66 2.17
N GLN A 110 0.99 -8.50 1.39
CA GLN A 110 0.58 -9.88 1.08
C GLN A 110 0.48 -10.76 2.33
N TRP A 111 1.35 -10.53 3.31
CA TRP A 111 1.41 -11.32 4.54
C TRP A 111 0.45 -10.82 5.64
N MET A 112 -0.42 -9.87 5.33
CA MET A 112 -1.56 -9.53 6.18
C MET A 112 -2.60 -10.66 6.08
N PRO A 113 -3.04 -11.26 7.20
CA PRO A 113 -3.94 -12.39 7.17
C PRO A 113 -5.26 -12.05 6.44
N PRO A 114 -5.78 -12.96 5.59
CA PRO A 114 -6.98 -12.72 4.78
C PRO A 114 -8.26 -12.43 5.57
N LEU A 115 -8.23 -12.56 6.90
CA LEU A 115 -9.32 -12.16 7.79
C LEU A 115 -9.71 -10.67 7.65
N LEU A 116 -8.83 -9.82 7.11
CA LEU A 116 -9.17 -8.42 6.80
C LEU A 116 -10.00 -8.27 5.51
N PHE A 117 -9.87 -9.18 4.54
CA PHE A 117 -10.63 -9.15 3.29
C PHE A 117 -12.08 -9.62 3.48
N LEU A 118 -12.34 -10.48 4.47
CA LEU A 118 -13.69 -10.92 4.83
C LEU A 118 -14.54 -9.81 5.47
N ALA A 119 -13.93 -8.76 6.01
CA ALA A 119 -14.63 -7.58 6.51
C ALA A 119 -15.09 -6.62 5.39
N ALA A 120 -14.70 -6.85 4.13
CA ALA A 120 -15.09 -6.06 2.97
C ALA A 120 -15.47 -6.99 1.80
N PRO A 121 -16.72 -7.49 1.73
CA PRO A 121 -17.17 -8.50 0.76
C PRO A 121 -17.20 -8.05 -0.72
N HIS A 122 -16.53 -6.95 -1.07
CA HIS A 122 -16.61 -6.31 -2.39
C HIS A 122 -15.25 -6.11 -3.08
N LEU A 123 -14.12 -6.52 -2.50
CA LEU A 123 -12.88 -6.55 -3.29
C LEU A 123 -12.77 -7.85 -4.10
N PRO A 124 -12.40 -7.77 -5.39
CA PRO A 124 -12.07 -8.95 -6.18
C PRO A 124 -10.82 -9.63 -5.58
N SER A 125 -10.85 -10.96 -5.56
CA SER A 125 -9.76 -11.83 -5.09
C SER A 125 -8.41 -11.45 -5.73
N PRO A 126 -7.27 -11.74 -5.06
CA PRO A 126 -5.97 -11.48 -5.63
C PRO A 126 -5.82 -12.17 -6.99
N ILE A 127 -5.37 -11.41 -8.00
CA ILE A 127 -4.96 -11.95 -9.29
C ILE A 127 -3.79 -12.90 -9.02
N ASN A 128 -3.99 -14.17 -9.35
CA ASN A 128 -2.98 -15.20 -9.24
C ASN A 128 -1.88 -14.90 -10.29
N LEU A 129 -0.76 -14.30 -9.87
CA LEU A 129 0.44 -14.10 -10.68
C LEU A 129 1.36 -15.33 -10.64
N HIS A 130 0.77 -16.53 -10.64
CA HIS A 130 1.43 -17.74 -11.10
C HIS A 130 0.57 -18.29 -12.23
N GLY A 131 1.13 -18.22 -13.44
CA GLY A 131 0.55 -18.90 -14.58
C GLY A 131 0.52 -20.39 -14.30
N GLU A 132 -0.67 -20.97 -14.36
CA GLU A 132 -0.83 -22.32 -14.87
C GLU A 132 -1.86 -22.24 -16.00
N SER A 133 -1.35 -22.34 -17.22
CA SER A 133 -2.10 -22.92 -18.32
C SER A 133 -2.49 -24.33 -17.89
N GLN A 134 -3.76 -24.59 -17.63
CA GLN A 134 -4.35 -25.88 -17.96
C GLN A 134 -5.77 -25.65 -18.49
N GLU A 135 -5.92 -26.05 -19.75
CA GLU A 135 -7.17 -26.28 -20.44
C GLU A 135 -8.07 -27.22 -19.62
N LEU A 136 -9.38 -26.94 -19.62
CA LEU A 136 -10.45 -27.84 -20.07
C LEU A 136 -11.74 -27.02 -20.26
#